data_AF-A0A4R5Q8P3-F1
#
_entry.id   AF-A0A4R5Q8P3-F1
#
_cell.length_a   1.000
_cell.length_b   1.000
_cell.length_c   1.000
_cell.angle_alpha   90.00
_cell.angle_beta   90.00
_cell.angle_gamma   90.00
#
_symmetry.space_group_name_H-M   'P 1'
#
loop_
_entity.id
_entity.type
_entity.pdbx_description
1 polymer ?
#
loop_
_entity_poly.entity_id
_entity_poly.type
_entity_poly.pdbx_seq_one_letter_code
_entity_poly.pdbx_strand_id
1 'polypeptide(L)'
;MSQENAVARALAIRDHLMPLIRVHGAMLEVSGAAGYMAVWKAGSFTCTVRSPFTAWPAEAPPDAAYDQAISRQRAKPALPWCLEVWHGQTVLNLQWADDGTVEVVSFTRGPWENDALAFQI
;
A
#
# COMPACT_ATOMS: atom_id res chain seq x y z
N MET A 1 -23.42 -9.04 -3.83
CA MET A 1 -22.86 -8.04 -2.89
C MET A 1 -21.69 -7.36 -3.58
N SER A 2 -21.79 -6.05 -3.79
CA SER A 2 -21.11 -5.28 -4.83
C SER A 2 -19.66 -4.88 -4.47
N GLN A 3 -18.84 -4.71 -5.52
CA GLN A 3 -17.47 -4.17 -5.46
C GLN A 3 -17.38 -2.84 -4.70
N GLU A 4 -18.46 -2.05 -4.74
CA GLU A 4 -18.65 -0.80 -4.00
C GLU A 4 -18.50 -0.97 -2.47
N ASN A 5 -18.98 -2.08 -1.90
CA ASN A 5 -18.82 -2.35 -0.47
C ASN A 5 -17.36 -2.70 -0.10
N ALA A 6 -16.64 -3.39 -1.00
CA ALA A 6 -15.23 -3.70 -0.79
C ALA A 6 -14.36 -2.43 -0.84
N VAL A 7 -14.64 -1.52 -1.79
CA VAL A 7 -13.96 -0.22 -1.88
C VAL A 7 -14.20 0.63 -0.65
N ALA A 8 -15.47 0.80 -0.23
CA ALA A 8 -15.80 1.58 0.97
C ALA A 8 -15.09 1.03 2.23
N ARG A 9 -15.02 -0.30 2.36
CA ARG A 9 -14.35 -0.95 3.49
C ARG A 9 -12.83 -0.79 3.45
N ALA A 10 -12.22 -0.97 2.27
CA ALA A 10 -10.79 -0.75 2.09
C ALA A 10 -10.38 0.69 2.43
N LEU A 11 -11.20 1.67 2.03
CA LEU A 11 -11.00 3.07 2.38
C LEU A 11 -11.10 3.33 3.88
N ALA A 12 -12.11 2.77 4.56
CA ALA A 12 -12.23 2.90 6.01
C ALA A 12 -10.99 2.34 6.74
N ILE A 13 -10.47 1.19 6.30
CA ILE A 13 -9.25 0.60 6.84
C ILE A 13 -8.04 1.49 6.56
N ARG A 14 -7.89 2.00 5.32
CA ARG A 14 -6.81 2.95 4.97
C ARG A 14 -6.83 4.16 5.89
N ASP A 15 -7.97 4.80 6.01
CA ASP A 15 -8.11 6.06 6.75
C ASP A 15 -7.84 5.87 8.24
N HIS A 16 -8.13 4.68 8.77
CA HIS A 16 -7.80 4.31 10.15
C HIS A 16 -6.33 3.96 10.36
N LEU A 17 -5.72 3.17 9.46
CA LEU A 17 -4.34 2.70 9.60
C LEU A 17 -3.30 3.79 9.27
N MET A 18 -3.60 4.73 8.38
CA MET A 18 -2.64 5.76 7.97
C MET A 18 -2.10 6.60 9.14
N PRO A 19 -2.93 7.12 10.07
CA PRO A 19 -2.43 7.79 11.27
C PRO A 19 -1.54 6.90 12.15
N LEU A 20 -1.91 5.63 12.34
CA LEU A 20 -1.11 4.67 13.12
C LEU A 20 0.27 4.45 12.52
N ILE A 21 0.33 4.26 11.20
CA ILE A 21 1.59 4.09 10.46
C ILE A 21 2.42 5.36 10.52
N ARG A 22 1.81 6.55 10.51
CA ARG A 22 2.54 7.82 10.63
C ARG A 22 3.16 8.02 12.01
N VAL A 23 2.46 7.60 13.07
CA VAL A 23 2.91 7.79 14.46
C VAL A 23 3.90 6.70 14.89
N HIS A 24 3.59 5.44 14.55
CA HIS A 24 4.28 4.26 15.07
C HIS A 24 5.13 3.52 14.02
N GLY A 25 5.02 3.91 12.75
CA GLY A 25 5.77 3.29 11.67
C GLY A 25 7.23 3.72 11.64
N ALA A 26 8.07 2.85 11.08
CA ALA A 26 9.46 3.13 10.77
C ALA A 26 9.67 3.22 9.26
N MET A 27 10.55 4.12 8.83
CA MET A 27 10.99 4.20 7.44
C MET A 27 12.04 3.13 7.18
N LEU A 28 11.73 2.20 6.27
CA LEU A 28 12.64 1.14 5.86
C LEU A 28 13.04 1.33 4.39
N GLU A 29 14.33 1.15 4.11
CA GLU A 29 14.85 1.09 2.75
C GLU A 29 14.44 -0.23 2.10
N VAL A 30 13.96 -0.18 0.86
CA VAL A 30 13.60 -1.37 0.10
C VAL A 30 14.84 -1.84 -0.66
N SER A 31 15.49 -2.90 -0.18
CA SER A 31 16.70 -3.44 -0.82
C SER A 31 16.50 -3.65 -2.33
N GLY A 32 17.36 -3.03 -3.15
CA GLY A 32 17.34 -3.15 -4.61
C GLY A 32 16.42 -2.17 -5.35
N ALA A 33 15.68 -1.32 -4.64
CA ALA A 33 14.98 -0.17 -5.19
C ALA A 33 15.39 1.07 -4.39
N ALA A 34 15.82 2.13 -5.04
CA ALA A 34 16.11 3.40 -4.37
C ALA A 34 14.79 4.06 -3.94
N GLY A 35 14.19 3.51 -2.88
CA GLY A 35 12.91 3.93 -2.35
C GLY A 35 12.73 3.47 -0.91
N TYR A 36 12.00 4.27 -0.15
CA TYR A 36 11.62 3.94 1.23
C TYR A 36 10.14 3.58 1.34
N MET A 37 9.83 2.73 2.31
CA MET A 37 8.47 2.42 2.71
C MET A 37 8.29 2.66 4.20
N ALA A 38 7.16 3.25 4.58
CA ALA A 38 6.78 3.29 5.99
C ALA A 38 6.21 1.92 6.36
N VAL A 39 6.76 1.30 7.40
CA VAL A 39 6.36 -0.03 7.86
C VAL A 39 5.96 0.06 9.31
N TRP A 40 4.75 -0.43 9.61
CA TRP A 40 4.25 -0.57 10.97
C TRP A 40 3.88 -2.03 11.24
N LYS A 41 4.28 -2.54 12.40
CA LYS A 41 4.00 -3.91 12.84
C LYS A 41 3.22 -3.88 14.15
N ALA A 42 2.12 -4.64 14.20
CA ALA A 42 1.26 -4.74 15.38
C ALA A 42 0.76 -6.18 15.52
N GLY A 43 1.38 -6.94 16.43
CA GLY A 43 1.08 -8.37 16.60
C GLY A 43 1.31 -9.16 15.31
N SER A 44 0.26 -9.80 14.80
CA SER A 44 0.26 -10.55 13.53
C SER A 44 0.15 -9.66 12.28
N PHE A 45 -0.05 -8.35 12.45
CA PHE A 45 -0.19 -7.40 11.35
C PHE A 45 1.16 -6.82 10.93
N THR A 46 1.37 -6.72 9.63
CA THR A 46 2.38 -5.84 9.03
C THR A 46 1.69 -4.94 8.01
N CYS A 47 1.79 -3.64 8.20
CA CYS A 47 1.25 -2.63 7.30
C CYS A 47 2.42 -1.90 6.63
N THR A 48 2.40 -1.80 5.31
CA THR A 48 3.40 -1.06 4.55
C THR A 48 2.75 0.02 3.73
N VAL A 49 3.36 1.20 3.69
CA VAL A 49 2.92 2.33 2.86
C VAL A 49 4.05 2.75 1.95
N ARG A 50 3.77 2.75 0.65
CA ARG A 50 4.58 3.42 -0.35
C ARG A 50 3.93 4.77 -0.64
N SER A 51 4.74 5.82 -0.60
CA SER A 51 4.32 7.18 -0.95
C SER A 51 5.07 7.68 -2.19
N PRO A 52 4.51 8.65 -2.94
CA PRO A 52 5.24 9.30 -4.02
C PRO A 52 6.47 10.08 -3.52
N PHE A 53 6.48 10.49 -2.24
CA PHE A 53 7.58 11.27 -1.66
C PHE A 53 8.73 10.41 -1.13
N THR A 54 8.49 9.12 -0.91
CA THR A 54 9.51 8.16 -0.51
C THR A 54 10.17 7.47 -1.70
N ALA A 55 9.65 7.73 -2.91
CA ALA A 55 10.35 7.58 -4.17
C ALA A 55 11.16 8.85 -4.47
N TRP A 56 12.12 9.21 -3.61
CA TRP A 56 13.16 10.18 -4.00
C TRP A 56 14.08 9.46 -5.00
N PRO A 57 14.51 10.13 -6.09
CA PRO A 57 14.64 9.49 -7.38
C PRO A 57 15.46 8.23 -7.21
N ALA A 58 14.87 7.10 -7.58
CA ALA A 58 15.70 6.01 -8.02
C ALA A 58 16.62 6.64 -9.06
N GLU A 59 17.92 6.70 -8.77
CA GLU A 59 18.89 6.77 -9.83
C GLU A 59 18.41 5.72 -10.81
N ALA A 60 17.89 6.18 -11.96
CA ALA A 60 17.08 5.35 -12.83
C ALA A 60 17.86 4.05 -12.98
N PRO A 61 17.23 2.86 -12.80
CA PRO A 61 17.91 1.63 -13.12
C PRO A 61 18.55 1.87 -14.49
N PRO A 62 19.84 1.53 -14.69
CA PRO A 62 20.64 2.01 -15.82
C PRO A 62 20.03 1.69 -17.19
N ASP A 63 18.96 0.90 -17.20
CA ASP A 63 18.20 0.50 -18.35
C ASP A 63 16.73 0.99 -18.27
N ALA A 64 16.48 2.17 -18.82
CA ALA A 64 15.13 2.66 -19.10
C ALA A 64 14.29 1.69 -19.95
N ALA A 65 14.93 0.73 -20.64
CA ALA A 65 14.24 -0.33 -21.35
C ALA A 65 13.60 -1.36 -20.41
N TYR A 66 14.15 -1.59 -19.21
CA TYR A 66 13.56 -2.47 -18.20
C TYR A 66 12.27 -1.88 -17.63
N ASP A 67 12.28 -0.60 -17.26
CA ASP A 67 11.07 0.11 -16.81
C ASP A 67 10.03 0.21 -17.92
N GLN A 68 10.44 0.47 -19.17
CA GLN A 68 9.52 0.42 -20.30
C GLN A 68 8.97 -0.99 -20.53
N ALA A 69 9.76 -2.06 -20.36
CA ALA A 69 9.28 -3.42 -20.52
C ALA A 69 8.26 -3.81 -19.43
N ILE A 70 8.53 -3.45 -18.17
CA ILE A 70 7.60 -3.66 -17.04
C ILE A 70 6.34 -2.80 -17.20
N SER A 71 6.49 -1.53 -17.59
CA SER A 71 5.37 -0.62 -17.85
C SER A 71 4.54 -1.04 -19.06
N ARG A 72 5.15 -1.67 -20.08
CA ARG A 72 4.44 -2.25 -21.24
C ARG A 72 3.71 -3.55 -20.89
N GLN A 73 4.19 -4.31 -19.90
CA GLN A 73 3.54 -5.52 -19.42
C GLN A 73 2.38 -5.26 -18.45
N ARG A 74 2.41 -4.16 -17.68
CA ARG A 74 1.29 -3.75 -16.83
C ARG A 74 0.25 -3.01 -17.68
N ALA A 75 -0.98 -3.55 -17.74
CA ALA A 75 -2.09 -2.91 -18.47
C ALA A 75 -2.45 -1.51 -17.94
N LYS A 76 -2.06 -1.17 -16.71
CA LYS A 76 -2.10 0.17 -16.13
C LYS A 76 -0.86 0.40 -15.23
N PRO A 77 -0.25 1.59 -15.26
CA PRO A 77 0.77 1.97 -14.28
C PRO A 77 0.16 2.01 -12.88
N ALA A 78 0.92 1.60 -11.87
CA ALA A 78 0.49 1.64 -10.46
C ALA A 78 0.27 3.09 -10.00
N LEU A 79 -0.74 3.33 -9.17
CA LEU A 79 -1.00 4.67 -8.61
C LEU A 79 0.10 5.06 -7.61
N PRO A 80 0.34 6.36 -7.36
CA PRO A 80 1.50 6.82 -6.59
C PRO A 80 1.51 6.33 -5.13
N TRP A 81 0.34 6.24 -4.50
CA TRP A 81 0.22 5.73 -3.14
C TRP A 81 -0.19 4.26 -3.13
N CYS A 82 0.37 3.50 -2.18
CA CYS A 82 -0.04 2.13 -1.93
C CYS A 82 -0.04 1.83 -0.43
N LEU A 83 -1.07 1.11 0.03
CA LEU A 83 -1.16 0.49 1.34
C LEU A 83 -1.29 -1.02 1.14
N GLU A 84 -0.36 -1.77 1.74
CA GLU A 84 -0.48 -3.22 1.85
C GLU A 84 -0.65 -3.63 3.31
N VAL A 85 -1.62 -4.49 3.57
CA VAL A 85 -1.87 -5.07 4.89
C VAL A 85 -1.65 -6.58 4.81
N TRP A 86 -0.82 -7.06 5.71
CA TRP A 86 -0.49 -8.46 5.87
C TRP A 86 -1.01 -8.97 7.21
N HIS A 87 -1.66 -10.12 7.17
CA HIS A 87 -2.07 -10.89 8.35
C HIS A 87 -1.85 -12.38 8.03
N GLY A 88 -0.61 -12.85 8.23
CA GLY A 88 -0.10 -14.12 7.72
C GLY A 88 0.14 -14.14 6.19
N GLN A 89 -0.79 -13.59 5.42
CA GLN A 89 -0.71 -13.35 3.97
C GLN A 89 -1.16 -11.92 3.66
N THR A 90 -0.97 -11.44 2.43
CA THR A 90 -1.55 -10.17 1.98
C THR A 90 -3.07 -10.27 1.99
N VAL A 91 -3.72 -9.43 2.79
CA VAL A 91 -5.18 -9.39 2.91
C VAL A 91 -5.79 -8.13 2.29
N LEU A 92 -4.98 -7.08 2.09
CA LEU A 92 -5.37 -5.87 1.37
C LEU A 92 -4.18 -5.31 0.59
N ASN A 93 -4.41 -4.96 -0.68
CA ASN A 93 -3.56 -4.11 -1.49
C ASN A 93 -4.43 -3.01 -2.10
N LEU A 94 -4.23 -1.78 -1.63
CA LEU A 94 -4.99 -0.59 -2.02
C LEU A 94 -4.05 0.45 -2.60
N GLN A 95 -4.37 0.96 -3.78
CA GLN A 95 -3.63 2.04 -4.42
C GLN A 95 -4.52 3.27 -4.60
N TRP A 96 -3.94 4.46 -4.53
CA TRP A 96 -4.67 5.70 -4.77
C TRP A 96 -3.78 6.84 -5.28
N ALA A 97 -4.43 7.85 -5.85
CA ALA A 97 -3.82 9.11 -6.26
C ALA A 97 -4.48 10.30 -5.55
N ASP A 98 -3.80 11.45 -5.56
CA ASP A 98 -4.29 12.67 -4.89
C ASP A 98 -5.52 13.28 -5.60
N ASP A 99 -5.82 12.86 -6.83
CA ASP A 99 -7.02 13.24 -7.58
C ASP A 99 -8.29 12.48 -7.16
N GLY A 100 -8.19 11.62 -6.14
CA GLY A 100 -9.29 10.80 -5.64
C GLY A 100 -9.46 9.46 -6.35
N THR A 101 -8.62 9.13 -7.34
CA THR A 101 -8.59 7.80 -7.96
C THR A 101 -8.18 6.75 -6.94
N VAL A 102 -8.96 5.68 -6.85
CA VAL A 102 -8.73 4.56 -5.93
C VAL A 102 -8.86 3.24 -6.67
N GLU A 103 -7.91 2.33 -6.43
CA GLU A 103 -7.91 0.98 -6.96
C GLU A 103 -7.66 -0.03 -5.84
N VAL A 104 -8.63 -0.92 -5.61
CA VAL A 104 -8.46 -2.09 -4.75
C VAL A 104 -7.87 -3.21 -5.60
N VAL A 105 -6.56 -3.41 -5.51
CA VAL A 105 -5.84 -4.44 -6.28
C VAL A 105 -6.14 -5.84 -5.75
N SER A 106 -6.19 -5.99 -4.42
CA SER A 106 -6.64 -7.22 -3.78
C SER A 106 -7.30 -6.93 -2.44
N PHE A 107 -8.33 -7.72 -2.11
CA PHE A 107 -9.05 -7.61 -0.84
C PHE A 107 -9.62 -8.97 -0.45
N THR A 108 -9.02 -9.60 0.55
CA THR A 108 -9.48 -10.87 1.12
C THR A 108 -10.36 -10.56 2.32
N ARG A 109 -11.65 -10.90 2.26
CA ARG A 109 -12.59 -10.69 3.38
C ARG A 109 -12.23 -11.54 4.60
N GLY A 110 -12.41 -11.01 5.80
CA GLY A 110 -12.24 -11.80 7.02
C GLY A 110 -12.29 -11.02 8.34
N PRO A 111 -12.15 -11.71 9.48
CA PRO A 111 -12.18 -11.09 10.82
C PRO A 111 -11.14 -9.98 11.00
N TRP A 112 -10.00 -10.11 10.32
CA TRP A 112 -8.89 -9.15 10.36
C TRP A 112 -9.33 -7.71 10.07
N GLU A 113 -10.39 -7.50 9.29
CA GLU A 113 -10.89 -6.15 8.98
C GLU A 113 -11.32 -5.40 10.24
N ASN A 114 -12.03 -6.08 11.14
CA ASN A 114 -12.46 -5.49 12.41
C ASN A 114 -11.29 -5.36 13.38
N ASP A 115 -10.39 -6.34 13.40
CA ASP A 115 -9.19 -6.29 14.25
C ASP A 115 -8.30 -5.10 13.85
N ALA A 116 -8.13 -4.87 12.55
CA ALA A 116 -7.37 -3.73 12.02
C ALA A 116 -8.02 -2.38 12.37
N LEU A 117 -9.36 -2.31 12.42
CA LEU A 117 -10.13 -1.12 12.79
C LEU A 117 -10.24 -0.91 14.30
N ALA A 118 -9.78 -1.86 15.12
CA ALA A 118 -9.82 -1.79 16.57
C ALA A 118 -8.53 -1.19 17.16
N PHE A 119 -7.46 -1.04 16.37
CA PHE A 119 -6.22 -0.43 16.83
C PHE A 119 -6.44 1.02 17.29
N GLN A 120 -5.68 1.44 18.31
CA GLN A 120 -5.78 2.77 18.89
C GLN A 120 -4.52 3.56 18.55
N ILE A 121 -4.72 4.85 18.23
CA ILE A 121 -3.65 5.80 17.89
C ILE A 121 -2.78 6.10 19.10
#